data_AF-A0A454CW67-F1
#
_entry.id   AF-A0A454CW67-F1
#
_cell.length_a   1.000
_cell.length_b   1.000
_cell.length_c   1.000
_cell.angle_alpha   90.00
_cell.angle_beta   90.00
_cell.angle_gamma   90.00
#
_symmetry.space_group_name_H-M   'P 1'
#
loop_
_entity.id
_entity.type
_entity.pdbx_description
1 polymer ?
#
loop_
_entity_poly.entity_id
_entity_poly.type
_entity_poly.pdbx_seq_one_letter_code
_entity_poly.pdbx_strand_id
1 'polypeptide(L)'
;DELTVQLENNTDGYFVLDGDQVKLTDKGVEAVNNDQLDLTTLSVSASVSDGVNPKATDTDSLDVVRVNDAPTIDVTAVDSVTEDAVSTDTVVATLV
;
A
#
# COMPACT_ATOMS: atom_id res chain seq x y z
N ASP A 1 -15.45 -22.23 26.60
CA ASP A 1 -15.88 -21.77 25.28
C ASP A 1 -14.69 -21.49 24.41
N GLU A 2 -14.80 -21.84 23.13
CA GLU A 2 -13.81 -21.46 22.12
C GLU A 2 -14.12 -20.04 21.67
N LEU A 3 -13.13 -19.14 21.73
CA LEU A 3 -13.29 -17.75 21.29
C LEU A 3 -12.78 -17.62 19.86
N THR A 4 -13.58 -17.01 18.99
CA THR A 4 -13.17 -16.67 17.62
C THR A 4 -12.97 -15.16 17.51
N VAL A 5 -11.83 -14.75 16.94
CA VAL A 5 -11.52 -13.35 16.65
C VAL A 5 -11.61 -13.10 15.15
N GLN A 6 -12.22 -11.98 14.75
CA GLN A 6 -12.38 -11.59 13.35
C GLN A 6 -12.09 -10.10 13.15
N LEU A 7 -11.50 -9.74 12.00
CA LEU A 7 -11.42 -8.36 11.53
C LEU A 7 -12.72 -7.99 10.80
N GLU A 8 -13.39 -6.93 11.24
CA GLU A 8 -14.71 -6.53 10.75
C GLU A 8 -14.63 -5.53 9.59
N ASN A 9 -13.55 -4.75 9.49
CA ASN A 9 -13.40 -3.66 8.51
C ASN A 9 -12.24 -3.88 7.52
N ASN A 10 -11.97 -5.14 7.16
CA ASN A 10 -10.82 -5.52 6.35
C ASN A 10 -11.18 -5.98 4.93
N THR A 11 -12.22 -5.40 4.32
CA THR A 11 -12.63 -5.74 2.93
C THR A 11 -11.54 -5.43 1.91
N ASP A 12 -10.74 -4.37 2.15
CA ASP A 12 -9.61 -4.02 1.29
C ASP A 12 -8.42 -4.98 1.46
N GLY A 13 -8.41 -5.79 2.53
CA GLY A 13 -7.36 -6.78 2.78
C GLY A 13 -6.03 -6.17 3.25
N TYR A 14 -6.05 -4.98 3.86
CA TYR A 14 -4.85 -4.33 4.38
C TYR A 14 -4.28 -4.99 5.62
N PHE A 15 -5.10 -5.75 6.35
CA PHE A 15 -4.72 -6.33 7.64
C PHE A 15 -4.77 -7.86 7.64
N VAL A 16 -4.03 -8.46 8.56
CA VAL A 16 -4.10 -9.89 8.88
C VAL A 16 -3.98 -10.08 10.40
N LEU A 17 -4.73 -11.05 10.94
CA LEU A 17 -4.59 -11.51 12.32
C LEU A 17 -3.49 -12.58 12.39
N ASP A 18 -2.49 -12.36 13.23
CA ASP A 18 -1.41 -13.31 13.54
C ASP A 18 -1.36 -13.52 15.05
N GLY A 19 -2.12 -14.53 15.52
CA GLY A 19 -2.44 -14.70 16.94
C GLY A 19 -3.26 -13.51 17.44
N ASP A 20 -2.75 -12.83 18.46
CA ASP A 20 -3.38 -11.65 19.06
C ASP A 20 -2.95 -10.32 18.41
N GLN A 21 -2.14 -10.38 17.35
CA GLN A 21 -1.61 -9.18 16.67
C GLN A 21 -2.36 -8.92 15.37
N VAL A 22 -2.60 -7.64 15.08
CA VAL A 22 -3.02 -7.18 13.76
C VAL A 22 -1.79 -6.62 13.03
N LYS A 23 -1.50 -7.17 11.86
CA LYS A 23 -0.36 -6.77 11.01
C LYS A 23 -0.84 -6.28 9.65
N LEU A 24 -0.04 -5.45 8.99
CA LEU A 24 -0.27 -5.11 7.59
C LEU A 24 0.04 -6.31 6.69
N THR A 25 -0.75 -6.46 5.64
CA THR A 25 -0.44 -7.32 4.48
C THR A 25 0.46 -6.56 3.50
N ASP A 26 0.97 -7.24 2.47
CA ASP A 26 1.72 -6.58 1.38
C ASP A 26 0.90 -5.46 0.73
N LYS A 27 -0.40 -5.68 0.52
CA LYS A 27 -1.32 -4.67 -0.01
C LYS A 27 -1.51 -3.50 0.96
N GLY A 28 -1.58 -3.77 2.26
CA GLY A 28 -1.65 -2.73 3.28
C GLY A 28 -0.38 -1.89 3.35
N VAL A 29 0.79 -2.52 3.23
CA VAL A 29 2.10 -1.86 3.15
C VAL A 29 2.17 -0.99 1.89
N GLU A 30 1.79 -1.53 0.74
CA GLU A 30 1.74 -0.78 -0.52
C GLU A 30 0.81 0.44 -0.40
N ALA A 31 -0.37 0.28 0.20
CA ALA A 31 -1.31 1.39 0.39
C ALA A 31 -0.73 2.50 1.28
N VAL A 32 -0.09 2.15 2.40
CA VAL A 32 0.53 3.13 3.32
C VAL A 32 1.72 3.85 2.66
N ASN A 33 2.55 3.11 1.92
CA ASN A 33 3.71 3.65 1.22
C ASN A 33 3.37 4.31 -0.11
N ASN A 34 2.10 4.30 -0.52
CA ASN A 34 1.70 4.91 -1.78
C ASN A 34 1.53 6.41 -1.59
N ASP A 35 2.45 7.20 -2.13
CA ASP A 35 2.42 8.66 -2.11
C ASP A 35 1.22 9.29 -2.85
N GLN A 36 0.52 8.53 -3.69
CA GLN A 36 -0.69 8.96 -4.39
C GLN A 36 -1.99 8.77 -3.58
N LEU A 37 -2.02 7.80 -2.66
CA LEU A 37 -3.15 7.60 -1.77
C LEU A 37 -2.96 8.50 -0.55
N ASP A 38 -3.76 9.56 -0.42
CA ASP A 38 -3.72 10.50 0.71
C ASP A 38 -4.28 9.89 2.02
N LEU A 39 -3.78 8.71 2.40
CA LEU A 39 -4.13 8.04 3.64
C LEU A 39 -3.50 8.79 4.82
N THR A 40 -4.34 9.38 5.65
CA THR A 40 -3.92 10.06 6.89
C THR A 40 -4.17 9.21 8.13
N THR A 41 -5.05 8.22 8.03
CA THR A 41 -5.43 7.33 9.12
C THR A 41 -5.71 5.94 8.59
N LEU A 42 -5.47 4.94 9.44
CA LEU A 42 -5.95 3.58 9.27
C LEU A 42 -6.78 3.20 10.48
N SER A 43 -7.97 2.65 10.26
CA SER A 43 -8.82 2.12 11.33
C SER A 43 -8.86 0.61 11.28
N VAL A 44 -8.84 -0.02 12.45
CA VAL A 44 -8.96 -1.46 12.63
C VAL A 44 -10.14 -1.73 13.55
N SER A 45 -11.10 -2.52 13.07
CA SER A 45 -12.24 -3.02 13.83
C SER A 45 -12.14 -4.52 13.94
N ALA A 46 -12.28 -5.05 15.15
CA ALA A 46 -12.27 -6.48 15.41
C ALA A 46 -13.43 -6.89 16.29
N SER A 47 -13.85 -8.15 16.18
CA SER A 47 -14.84 -8.74 17.07
C SER A 47 -14.37 -10.05 17.66
N VAL A 48 -14.93 -10.39 18.83
CA VAL A 48 -14.76 -11.67 19.51
C VAL A 48 -16.13 -12.28 19.77
N SER A 49 -16.28 -13.57 19.48
CA SER A 49 -17.49 -14.35 19.73
C SER A 49 -17.18 -15.67 20.41
N ASP A 50 -18.07 -16.10 21.30
CA ASP A 50 -18.11 -17.44 21.92
C ASP A 50 -19.04 -18.42 21.16
N GLY A 51 -19.47 -18.05 19.95
CA GLY A 51 -20.44 -18.80 19.13
C GLY A 51 -21.90 -18.44 19.39
N VAL A 52 -22.18 -17.53 20.34
CA VAL A 52 -23.52 -17.02 20.64
C VAL A 52 -23.57 -15.51 20.37
N ASN A 53 -24.74 -15.01 19.94
CA ASN A 53 -24.94 -13.58 19.74
C ASN A 53 -25.39 -12.91 21.06
N PRO A 54 -24.95 -11.66 21.32
CA PRO A 54 -24.13 -10.80 20.45
C PRO A 54 -22.62 -11.06 20.58
N LYS A 55 -21.87 -10.77 19.51
CA LYS A 55 -20.40 -10.64 19.56
C LYS A 55 -19.99 -9.31 20.19
N ALA A 56 -18.82 -9.29 20.84
CA ALA A 56 -18.17 -8.07 21.30
C ALA A 56 -17.33 -7.48 20.18
N THR A 57 -17.39 -6.16 19.96
CA THR A 57 -16.65 -5.47 18.91
C THR A 57 -15.92 -4.27 19.50
N ASP A 58 -14.72 -4.02 19.02
CA ASP A 58 -13.96 -2.82 19.33
C ASP A 58 -13.32 -2.23 18.06
N THR A 59 -12.95 -0.96 18.11
CA THR A 59 -12.34 -0.25 16.98
C THR A 59 -11.31 0.74 17.46
N ASP A 60 -10.16 0.73 16.79
CA ASP A 60 -9.10 1.71 17.02
C ASP A 60 -8.64 2.33 15.69
N SER A 61 -7.86 3.39 15.78
CA SER A 61 -7.27 4.09 14.65
C SER A 61 -5.84 4.49 14.94
N LEU A 62 -5.00 4.46 13.90
CA LEU A 62 -3.65 4.96 13.94
C LEU A 62 -3.43 6.05 12.89
N ASP A 63 -2.61 7.03 13.24
CA ASP A 63 -2.22 8.11 12.34
C ASP A 63 -1.15 7.62 11.36
N VAL A 64 -1.34 7.93 10.08
CA VAL A 64 -0.36 7.68 9.04
C VAL A 64 0.46 8.95 8.84
N VAL A 65 1.71 8.92 9.32
CA VAL A 65 2.66 10.02 9.11
C VAL A 65 3.26 9.87 7.72
N ARG A 66 2.86 10.77 6.83
CA ARG A 66 3.34 10.79 5.44
C ARG A 66 4.75 11.34 5.37
N VAL A 67 5.63 10.59 4.71
CA VAL A 67 6.98 11.02 4.34
C VAL A 67 6.97 11.12 2.82
N ASN A 68 7.09 12.33 2.29
CA ASN A 68 7.07 12.54 0.85
C ASN A 68 8.37 12.02 0.23
N ASP A 69 8.29 11.02 -0.63
CA ASP A 69 9.44 10.54 -1.38
C ASP A 69 9.80 11.50 -2.52
N ALA A 70 11.08 11.61 -2.83
CA ALA A 70 11.55 12.46 -3.91
C ALA A 70 11.24 11.80 -5.28
N PRO A 71 10.80 12.56 -6.30
CA PRO A 71 10.66 12.00 -7.64
C PRO A 71 12.02 11.57 -8.19
N THR A 72 12.08 10.39 -8.82
CA THR A 72 13.26 9.89 -9.55
C THR A 72 13.04 9.98 -11.06
N ILE A 73 14.11 10.17 -11.82
CA ILE A 73 14.11 10.10 -13.28
C ILE A 73 15.43 9.49 -13.75
N ASP A 74 15.34 8.48 -14.60
CA ASP A 74 16.51 7.90 -15.26
C ASP A 74 16.53 8.28 -16.75
N VAL A 75 17.67 8.80 -17.22
CA VAL A 75 17.88 9.19 -18.62
C VAL A 75 18.91 8.25 -19.23
N THR A 76 18.47 7.45 -20.20
CA THR A 76 19.36 6.56 -20.96
C THR A 76 19.53 7.12 -22.37
N ALA A 77 20.73 7.61 -22.70
CA ALA A 77 21.06 8.11 -24.02
C ALA A 77 21.58 6.99 -24.93
N VAL A 78 21.41 7.16 -26.25
CA VAL A 78 22.13 6.34 -27.24
C VAL A 78 23.59 6.77 -27.30
N ASP A 79 24.51 5.83 -27.51
CA ASP A 79 25.96 6.10 -27.45
C ASP A 79 26.43 7.12 -28.50
N SER A 80 25.79 7.12 -29.68
CA SER A 80 26.12 8.03 -30.77
C SER A 80 25.00 8.13 -31.80
N VAL A 81 25.03 9.18 -32.60
CA VAL A 81 24.27 9.31 -33.85
C VAL A 81 25.23 9.64 -34.99
N THR A 82 24.86 9.31 -36.22
CA THR A 82 25.66 9.60 -37.42
C THR A 82 25.05 10.76 -38.19
N GLU A 83 25.87 11.73 -38.61
CA GLU A 83 25.43 12.82 -39.50
C GLU A 83 24.84 12.26 -40.80
N ASP A 84 23.82 12.91 -41.34
CA ASP A 84 23.03 12.49 -42.51
C ASP A 84 22.25 11.16 -42.39
N ALA A 85 22.32 10.46 -41.26
CA ALA A 85 21.58 9.21 -41.01
C ALA A 85 20.39 9.36 -40.03
N VAL A 86 20.10 10.59 -39.59
CA VAL A 86 19.05 10.89 -38.61
C VAL A 86 17.84 11.55 -39.27
N SER A 87 16.70 11.47 -38.59
CA SER A 87 15.44 12.11 -38.95
C SER A 87 14.74 12.66 -37.71
N THR A 88 13.59 13.30 -37.89
CA THR A 88 12.73 13.74 -36.78
C THR A 88 12.25 12.60 -35.88
N ASP A 89 12.37 11.35 -36.34
CA ASP A 89 11.95 10.17 -35.61
C ASP A 89 13.13 9.49 -34.87
N THR A 90 14.33 10.07 -34.92
CA THR A 90 15.48 9.53 -34.20
C THR A 90 15.34 9.76 -32.69
N VAL A 91 15.19 8.67 -31.94
CA VAL A 91 15.20 8.70 -30.46
C VAL A 91 16.64 8.74 -29.97
N VAL A 92 17.00 9.79 -29.23
CA VAL A 92 18.36 9.96 -28.67
C VAL A 92 18.46 9.60 -27.19
N ALA A 93 17.34 9.55 -26.49
CA ALA A 93 17.27 9.10 -25.11
C ALA A 93 15.87 8.60 -24.76
N THR A 94 15.79 7.74 -23.76
CA THR A 94 14.54 7.32 -23.11
C THR A 94 14.55 7.78 -21.65
N LEU A 95 13.38 8.17 -21.15
CA LEU A 95 13.16 8.58 -19.77
C LEU A 95 12.32 7.48 -19.10
N VAL A 96 12.72 7.02 -17.91
CA VAL A 96 11.95 6.09 -17.06
C VAL A 96 11.87 6.57 -15.62
#